data_AF-A0A257PMG4-F1
#
_entry.id   AF-A0A257PMG4-F1
#
_cell.length_a   1.000
_cell.length_b   1.000
_cell.length_c   1.000
_cell.angle_alpha   90.00
_cell.angle_beta   90.00
_cell.angle_gamma   90.00
#
_symmetry.space_group_name_H-M   'P 1'
#
loop_
_entity.id
_entity.type
_entity.pdbx_description
1 polymer ?
#
loop_
_entity_poly.entity_id
_entity_poly.type
_entity_poly.pdbx_seq_one_letter_code
_entity_poly.pdbx_strand_id
1 'polypeptide(L)'
;LRAENPEVMVFKNAVFELPEIRNFADPDQLTLFFGAINRSDDWAPLMPGLNEVARAVGKRLRFSVVHDKAFFDALETPHKIFTPMCAYSRYLNLLGQAEIAFMPLADNIFNRAKSDLKFIEASACRVISLASDVAYGQSIIENKNGLVFRSSMELRAHLLRVLAYPEAARKIADAARLYVMQERMLAYQTIERIAWYRSLWDRREALNTALRARVPTLFTS
;
A
#
# COMPACT_ATOMS: atom_id res chain seq x y z
N LEU A 1 -13.26 -11.10 17.67
CA LEU A 1 -13.74 -11.67 16.38
C LEU A 1 -14.10 -13.15 16.52
N ARG A 2 -13.15 -14.08 16.67
CA ARG A 2 -13.49 -15.51 16.87
C ARG A 2 -14.29 -15.80 18.15
N ALA A 3 -14.10 -14.98 19.19
CA ALA A 3 -14.91 -15.03 20.42
C ALA A 3 -16.38 -14.64 20.20
N GLU A 4 -16.67 -13.81 19.18
CA GLU A 4 -18.03 -13.34 18.85
C GLU A 4 -18.70 -14.21 17.79
N ASN A 5 -17.92 -14.71 16.83
CA ASN A 5 -18.36 -15.69 15.85
C ASN A 5 -17.23 -16.68 15.56
N PRO A 6 -17.38 -17.97 15.90
CA PRO A 6 -16.35 -18.96 15.65
C PRO A 6 -16.15 -19.26 14.15
N GLU A 7 -17.12 -18.91 13.30
CA GLU A 7 -17.15 -19.21 11.87
C GLU A 7 -16.46 -18.12 11.04
N VAL A 8 -15.18 -17.86 11.37
CA VAL A 8 -14.38 -16.80 10.77
C VAL A 8 -13.10 -17.36 10.18
N MET A 9 -12.97 -17.17 8.87
CA MET A 9 -11.74 -17.36 8.10
C MET A 9 -11.20 -16.02 7.64
N VAL A 10 -9.87 -15.83 7.72
CA VAL A 10 -9.18 -14.63 7.26
C VAL A 10 -8.26 -15.01 6.12
N PHE A 11 -8.54 -14.48 4.93
CA PHE A 11 -7.66 -14.61 3.78
C PHE A 11 -6.84 -13.34 3.61
N LYS A 12 -5.52 -13.48 3.45
CA LYS A 12 -4.64 -12.33 3.20
C LYS A 12 -5.02 -11.65 1.89
N ASN A 13 -4.86 -10.32 1.82
CA ASN A 13 -5.01 -9.58 0.57
C ASN A 13 -4.08 -10.17 -0.50
N ALA A 14 -4.58 -10.21 -1.73
CA ALA A 14 -3.89 -10.77 -2.88
C ALA A 14 -4.18 -9.96 -4.14
N VAL A 15 -3.28 -10.03 -5.11
CA VAL A 15 -3.44 -9.39 -6.42
C VAL A 15 -3.92 -10.40 -7.46
N PHE A 16 -4.69 -9.93 -8.43
CA PHE A 16 -5.24 -10.77 -9.50
C PHE A 16 -4.24 -11.01 -10.63
N GLU A 17 -3.47 -9.98 -10.95
CA GLU A 17 -2.52 -9.97 -12.05
C GLU A 17 -1.31 -9.13 -11.69
N LEU A 18 -0.21 -9.32 -12.42
CA LEU A 18 0.97 -8.50 -12.31
C LEU A 18 1.00 -7.52 -13.49
N PRO A 19 0.89 -6.20 -13.26
CA PRO A 19 0.93 -5.21 -14.33
C PRO A 19 2.25 -5.30 -15.12
N GLU A 20 2.20 -4.88 -16.38
CA GLU A 20 3.42 -4.66 -17.18
C GLU A 20 4.29 -3.61 -16.50
N ILE A 21 5.60 -3.82 -16.55
CA ILE A 21 6.54 -2.96 -15.85
C ILE A 21 6.97 -1.78 -16.71
N ARG A 22 6.84 -0.55 -16.19
CA ARG A 22 7.02 0.69 -16.97
C ARG A 22 7.83 1.78 -16.24
N ASN A 23 8.49 1.43 -15.14
CA ASN A 23 9.23 2.35 -14.28
C ASN A 23 10.74 2.06 -14.26
N PHE A 24 11.51 2.96 -13.64
CA PHE A 24 12.99 2.96 -13.68
C PHE A 24 13.56 3.06 -15.10
N ALA A 25 12.84 3.72 -16.01
CA ALA A 25 13.28 3.94 -17.40
C ALA A 25 14.30 5.08 -17.51
N ASP A 26 14.22 6.07 -16.62
CA ASP A 26 15.16 7.19 -16.52
C ASP A 26 15.80 7.19 -15.11
N PRO A 27 17.06 6.79 -14.95
CA PRO A 27 17.74 6.80 -13.66
C PRO A 27 18.01 8.21 -13.12
N ASP A 28 17.82 9.26 -13.94
CA ASP A 28 18.02 10.64 -13.55
C ASP A 28 16.75 11.36 -13.10
N GLN A 29 15.58 10.73 -13.22
CA GLN A 29 14.31 11.28 -12.77
C GLN A 29 13.44 10.19 -12.17
N LEU A 30 13.20 10.27 -10.86
CA LEU A 30 12.31 9.36 -10.15
C LEU A 30 11.01 10.06 -9.77
N THR A 31 9.91 9.33 -9.82
CA THR A 31 8.59 9.80 -9.41
C THR A 31 8.17 9.15 -8.10
N LEU A 32 7.78 9.98 -7.13
CA LEU A 32 7.10 9.59 -5.91
C LEU A 32 5.59 9.72 -6.10
N PHE A 33 4.90 8.60 -5.94
CA PHE A 33 3.46 8.49 -5.99
C PHE A 33 2.83 8.59 -4.60
N PHE A 34 1.78 9.40 -4.50
CA PHE A 34 0.94 9.49 -3.31
C PHE A 34 -0.55 9.53 -3.68
N GLY A 35 -1.27 8.46 -3.38
CA GLY A 35 -2.73 8.39 -3.50
C GLY A 35 -3.36 8.16 -2.14
N ALA A 36 -4.21 9.09 -1.71
CA ALA A 36 -4.76 9.10 -0.36
C ALA A 36 -6.11 9.82 -0.31
N ILE A 37 -6.94 9.45 0.68
CA ILE A 37 -8.21 10.09 1.03
C ILE A 37 -8.18 10.35 2.53
N ASN A 38 -8.36 11.60 2.95
CA ASN A 38 -8.39 12.05 4.34
C ASN A 38 -7.15 11.61 5.15
N ARG A 39 -5.96 12.05 4.73
CA ARG A 39 -4.66 11.64 5.31
C ARG A 39 -3.79 12.81 5.79
N SER A 40 -4.36 13.99 6.00
CA SER A 40 -3.59 15.17 6.40
C SER A 40 -2.73 14.95 7.64
N ASP A 41 -3.29 14.36 8.69
CA ASP A 41 -2.57 14.10 9.95
C ASP A 41 -1.43 13.08 9.79
N ASP A 42 -1.53 12.22 8.79
CA ASP A 42 -0.55 11.17 8.48
C ASP A 42 0.70 11.77 7.81
N TRP A 43 0.53 12.69 6.85
CA TRP A 43 1.66 13.25 6.08
C TRP A 43 2.16 14.62 6.58
N ALA A 44 1.33 15.43 7.26
CA ALA A 44 1.69 16.80 7.64
C ALA A 44 3.01 16.90 8.43
N PRO A 45 3.28 16.02 9.43
CA PRO A 45 4.53 16.06 10.19
C PRO A 45 5.79 15.77 9.35
N LEU A 46 5.62 15.15 8.18
CA LEU A 46 6.71 14.70 7.30
C LEU A 46 7.05 15.72 6.20
N MET A 47 6.18 16.71 5.98
CA MET A 47 6.36 17.72 4.93
C MET A 47 7.68 18.48 5.01
N PRO A 48 8.18 18.90 6.19
CA PRO A 48 9.45 19.61 6.24
C PRO A 48 10.61 18.82 5.63
N GLY A 49 10.71 17.52 5.96
CA GLY A 49 11.76 16.64 5.43
C GLY A 49 11.56 16.32 3.94
N LEU A 50 10.30 16.12 3.51
CA LEU A 50 9.98 15.86 2.11
C LEU A 50 10.31 17.07 1.21
N ASN A 51 9.92 18.27 1.64
CA ASN A 51 10.20 19.51 0.91
C ASN A 51 11.69 19.87 0.93
N GLU A 52 12.42 19.54 2.00
CA GLU A 52 13.89 19.69 2.01
C GLU A 52 14.54 18.85 0.90
N VAL A 53 14.17 17.58 0.76
CA VAL A 53 14.68 16.73 -0.31
C VAL A 53 14.26 17.25 -1.68
N ALA A 54 12.98 17.60 -1.85
CA ALA A 54 12.47 18.11 -3.13
C ALA A 54 13.22 19.36 -3.61
N ARG A 55 13.54 20.29 -2.70
CA ARG A 55 14.35 21.49 -3.02
C ARG A 55 15.80 21.12 -3.34
N ALA A 56 16.41 20.21 -2.57
CA ALA A 56 17.81 19.84 -2.74
C ALA A 56 18.09 19.12 -4.07
N VAL A 57 17.16 18.28 -4.53
CA VAL A 57 17.35 17.43 -5.73
C VAL A 57 16.67 17.98 -6.98
N GLY A 58 15.80 19.00 -6.83
CA GLY A 58 15.12 19.68 -7.93
C GLY A 58 14.36 18.71 -8.84
N LYS A 59 14.59 18.83 -10.15
CA LYS A 59 13.92 18.01 -11.18
C LYS A 59 14.13 16.51 -11.08
N ARG A 60 15.13 16.05 -10.31
CA ARG A 60 15.42 14.62 -10.10
C ARG A 60 14.27 13.91 -9.37
N LEU A 61 13.50 14.62 -8.56
CA LEU A 61 12.33 14.08 -7.86
C LEU A 61 11.05 14.74 -8.36
N ARG A 62 10.17 13.91 -8.92
CA ARG A 62 8.82 14.29 -9.34
C ARG A 62 7.77 13.73 -8.39
N PHE A 63 6.60 14.35 -8.36
CA PHE A 63 5.47 13.90 -7.55
C PHE A 63 4.25 13.63 -8.43
N SER A 64 3.62 12.47 -8.23
CA SER A 64 2.32 12.12 -8.82
C SER A 64 1.32 11.94 -7.69
N VAL A 65 0.41 12.91 -7.55
CA VAL A 65 -0.54 12.95 -6.43
C VAL A 65 -1.95 12.67 -6.93
N VAL A 66 -2.62 11.70 -6.29
CA VAL A 66 -4.01 11.35 -6.59
C VAL A 66 -4.89 11.75 -5.42
N HIS A 67 -5.94 12.52 -5.73
CA HIS A 67 -7.01 12.98 -4.83
C HIS A 67 -6.61 13.94 -3.70
N ASP A 68 -5.50 13.72 -2.99
CA ASP A 68 -5.10 14.55 -1.85
C ASP A 68 -4.53 15.91 -2.30
N LYS A 69 -5.44 16.87 -2.53
CA LYS A 69 -5.10 18.22 -2.99
C LYS A 69 -4.31 19.00 -1.95
N ALA A 70 -4.58 18.78 -0.65
CA ALA A 70 -3.86 19.44 0.42
C ALA A 70 -2.38 19.02 0.45
N PHE A 71 -2.09 17.72 0.32
CA PHE A 71 -0.71 17.23 0.15
C PHE A 71 -0.07 17.84 -1.09
N PHE A 72 -0.77 17.83 -2.23
CA PHE A 72 -0.25 18.40 -3.47
C PHE A 72 0.11 19.89 -3.33
N ASP A 73 -0.75 20.69 -2.70
CA ASP A 73 -0.52 22.12 -2.53
C ASP A 73 0.62 22.40 -1.53
N ALA A 74 0.79 21.56 -0.50
CA ALA A 74 1.87 21.66 0.48
C ALA A 74 3.27 21.30 -0.07
N LEU A 75 3.36 20.63 -1.23
CA LEU A 75 4.65 20.33 -1.87
C LEU A 75 5.32 21.60 -2.43
N GLU A 76 6.54 21.90 -1.97
CA GLU A 76 7.33 23.07 -2.38
C GLU A 76 8.22 22.77 -3.60
N THR A 77 7.59 22.35 -4.70
CA THR A 77 8.28 22.07 -5.97
C THR A 77 7.33 22.28 -7.15
N PRO A 78 7.82 22.74 -8.31
CA PRO A 78 7.03 22.75 -9.54
C PRO A 78 6.93 21.36 -10.18
N HIS A 79 7.75 20.38 -9.76
CA HIS A 79 7.83 19.06 -10.37
C HIS A 79 6.75 18.11 -9.86
N LYS A 80 5.49 18.51 -9.94
CA LYS A 80 4.34 17.77 -9.40
C LYS A 80 3.16 17.75 -10.36
N ILE A 81 2.45 16.64 -10.40
CA ILE A 81 1.21 16.45 -11.17
C ILE A 81 0.10 16.03 -10.22
N PHE A 82 -1.07 16.66 -10.37
CA PHE A 82 -2.27 16.31 -9.63
C PHE A 82 -3.25 15.56 -10.53
N THR A 83 -3.81 14.47 -10.03
CA THR A 83 -4.95 13.78 -10.62
C THR A 83 -6.10 13.78 -9.61
N PRO A 84 -7.33 14.19 -9.99
CA PRO A 84 -8.51 14.04 -9.14
C PRO A 84 -8.79 12.57 -8.77
N MET A 85 -9.84 12.34 -7.98
CA MET A 85 -10.33 10.98 -7.75
C MET A 85 -10.56 10.28 -9.11
N CYS A 86 -10.06 9.07 -9.25
CA CYS A 86 -10.11 8.33 -10.50
C CYS A 86 -10.46 6.86 -10.27
N ALA A 87 -10.80 6.17 -11.36
CA ALA A 87 -11.05 4.74 -11.32
C ALA A 87 -9.79 3.96 -10.89
N TYR A 88 -10.00 2.80 -10.28
CA TYR A 88 -8.92 1.96 -9.75
C TYR A 88 -7.86 1.60 -10.81
N SER A 89 -8.28 1.29 -12.04
CA SER A 89 -7.35 1.01 -13.14
C SER A 89 -6.43 2.19 -13.46
N ARG A 90 -6.95 3.42 -13.41
CA ARG A 90 -6.15 4.64 -13.59
C ARG A 90 -5.20 4.86 -12.41
N TYR A 91 -5.66 4.62 -11.18
CA TYR A 91 -4.81 4.66 -9.99
C TYR A 91 -3.62 3.70 -10.12
N LEU A 92 -3.86 2.43 -10.46
CA LEU A 92 -2.80 1.43 -10.65
C LEU A 92 -1.87 1.79 -11.80
N ASN A 93 -2.40 2.34 -12.89
CA ASN A 93 -1.59 2.81 -14.02
C ASN A 93 -0.65 3.95 -13.63
N LEU A 94 -1.11 4.90 -12.81
CA LEU A 94 -0.28 6.01 -12.30
C LEU A 94 0.75 5.51 -11.28
N LEU A 95 0.35 4.58 -10.40
CA LEU A 95 1.26 3.93 -9.46
C LEU A 95 2.39 3.20 -10.21
N GLY A 96 2.07 2.41 -11.24
CA GLY A 96 3.05 1.66 -12.03
C GLY A 96 3.96 2.50 -12.94
N GLN A 97 3.72 3.81 -13.05
CA GLN A 97 4.61 4.77 -13.71
C GLN A 97 5.59 5.44 -12.73
N ALA A 98 5.46 5.16 -11.45
CA ALA A 98 6.33 5.70 -10.41
C ALA A 98 7.37 4.68 -9.94
N GLU A 99 8.40 5.17 -9.26
CA GLU A 99 9.44 4.34 -8.65
C GLU A 99 9.25 4.19 -7.15
N ILE A 100 8.57 5.14 -6.52
CA ILE A 100 8.38 5.21 -5.07
C ILE A 100 6.90 5.39 -4.76
N ALA A 101 6.35 4.57 -3.87
CA ALA A 101 5.01 4.74 -3.30
C ALA A 101 5.15 5.21 -1.85
N PHE A 102 4.66 6.41 -1.57
CA PHE A 102 4.72 6.99 -0.23
C PHE A 102 3.52 6.54 0.61
N MET A 103 3.80 5.91 1.77
CA MET A 103 2.79 5.30 2.64
C MET A 103 2.95 5.73 4.11
N PRO A 104 2.69 7.01 4.45
CA PRO A 104 3.03 7.61 5.74
C PRO A 104 1.95 7.44 6.81
N LEU A 105 1.58 6.24 7.23
CA LEU A 105 0.56 6.08 8.28
C LEU A 105 1.07 6.54 9.65
N ALA A 106 0.39 7.48 10.31
CA ALA A 106 0.67 7.85 11.69
C ALA A 106 0.28 6.72 12.65
N ASP A 107 0.93 6.68 13.81
CA ASP A 107 0.69 5.63 14.80
C ASP A 107 -0.55 5.91 15.66
N ASN A 108 -1.69 5.39 15.21
CA ASN A 108 -2.95 5.45 15.93
C ASN A 108 -3.75 4.14 15.77
N ILE A 109 -4.76 3.94 16.60
CA ILE A 109 -5.58 2.71 16.63
C ILE A 109 -6.19 2.40 15.26
N PHE A 110 -6.66 3.42 14.54
CA PHE A 110 -7.27 3.25 13.22
C PHE A 110 -6.26 2.79 12.16
N ASN A 111 -5.05 3.34 12.18
CA ASN A 111 -3.99 2.99 11.24
C ASN A 111 -3.36 1.63 11.56
N ARG A 112 -3.27 1.23 12.83
CA ARG A 112 -2.83 -0.12 13.24
C ARG A 112 -3.75 -1.23 12.72
N ALA A 113 -5.03 -0.92 12.46
CA ALA A 113 -5.98 -1.84 11.87
C ALA A 113 -5.95 -1.88 10.33
N LYS A 114 -5.10 -1.07 9.68
CA LYS A 114 -4.96 -1.10 8.21
C LYS A 114 -4.26 -2.37 7.77
N SER A 115 -4.60 -2.79 6.56
CA SER A 115 -3.97 -3.93 5.90
C SER A 115 -2.80 -3.48 5.03
N ASP A 116 -2.04 -4.44 4.54
CA ASP A 116 -0.89 -4.24 3.66
C ASP A 116 -1.25 -4.11 2.17
N LEU A 117 -2.50 -3.74 1.85
CA LEU A 117 -2.97 -3.69 0.46
C LEU A 117 -2.12 -2.76 -0.42
N LYS A 118 -1.79 -1.56 0.06
CA LYS A 118 -0.93 -0.62 -0.69
C LYS A 118 0.45 -1.19 -0.97
N PHE A 119 1.01 -1.95 -0.03
CA PHE A 119 2.30 -2.61 -0.21
C PHE A 119 2.25 -3.65 -1.33
N ILE A 120 1.24 -4.52 -1.36
CA ILE A 120 1.13 -5.52 -2.43
C ILE A 120 0.80 -4.91 -3.79
N GLU A 121 0.03 -3.81 -3.85
CA GLU A 121 -0.23 -3.06 -5.09
C GLU A 121 1.05 -2.42 -5.64
N ALA A 122 1.79 -1.71 -4.78
CA ALA A 122 3.06 -1.09 -5.16
C ALA A 122 4.08 -2.16 -5.61
N SER A 123 4.21 -3.23 -4.83
CA SER A 123 5.09 -4.35 -5.15
C SER A 123 4.69 -5.04 -6.46
N ALA A 124 3.40 -5.29 -6.69
CA ALA A 124 2.91 -5.81 -7.97
C ALA A 124 3.31 -4.90 -9.13
N CYS A 125 3.30 -3.58 -8.96
CA CYS A 125 3.75 -2.62 -9.96
C CYS A 125 5.29 -2.43 -10.06
N ARG A 126 6.11 -3.19 -9.33
CA ARG A 126 7.56 -2.95 -9.17
C ARG A 126 7.87 -1.54 -8.63
N VAL A 127 7.13 -1.09 -7.64
CA VAL A 127 7.31 0.24 -7.01
C VAL A 127 7.83 0.04 -5.59
N ILE A 128 8.84 0.83 -5.21
CA ILE A 128 9.40 0.78 -3.85
C ILE A 128 8.37 1.32 -2.89
N SER A 129 8.04 0.54 -1.87
CA SER A 129 7.24 1.05 -0.74
C SER A 129 8.15 1.84 0.19
N LEU A 130 7.91 3.14 0.29
CA LEU A 130 8.50 4.03 1.29
C LEU A 130 7.43 4.30 2.35
N ALA A 131 7.43 3.48 3.39
CA ALA A 131 6.32 3.35 4.32
C ALA A 131 6.74 3.71 5.75
N SER A 132 5.79 4.21 6.55
CA SER A 132 5.98 4.21 8.00
C SER A 132 5.89 2.78 8.56
N ASP A 133 6.37 2.56 9.78
CA ASP A 133 6.34 1.23 10.43
C ASP A 133 4.90 0.70 10.66
N VAL A 134 3.94 1.61 10.79
CA VAL A 134 2.55 1.31 11.15
C VAL A 134 1.84 0.57 10.00
N ALA A 135 1.26 -0.59 10.32
CA ALA A 135 0.56 -1.52 9.41
C ALA A 135 1.42 -2.32 8.41
N TYR A 136 2.69 -1.97 8.23
CA TYR A 136 3.55 -2.60 7.20
C TYR A 136 4.71 -3.42 7.76
N GLY A 137 5.05 -3.29 9.06
CA GLY A 137 6.21 -3.96 9.67
C GLY A 137 6.21 -5.50 9.60
N GLN A 138 5.07 -6.14 9.29
CA GLN A 138 5.01 -7.60 9.04
C GLN A 138 5.20 -7.99 7.58
N SER A 139 5.01 -7.06 6.64
CA SER A 139 5.07 -7.32 5.20
C SER A 139 6.34 -6.77 4.56
N ILE A 140 6.89 -5.69 5.12
CA ILE A 140 8.13 -5.06 4.65
C ILE A 140 9.31 -5.52 5.50
N ILE A 141 10.30 -6.07 4.81
CA ILE A 141 11.64 -6.33 5.31
C ILE A 141 12.54 -5.21 4.77
N GLU A 142 13.00 -4.36 5.70
CA GLU A 142 13.86 -3.22 5.41
C GLU A 142 15.03 -3.58 4.48
N ASN A 143 15.23 -2.78 3.44
CA ASN A 143 16.26 -2.97 2.39
C ASN A 143 16.14 -4.22 1.52
N LYS A 144 15.11 -5.07 1.74
CA LYS A 144 14.87 -6.26 0.92
C LYS A 144 13.71 -6.06 -0.04
N ASN A 145 12.54 -5.68 0.44
CA ASN A 145 11.33 -5.50 -0.38
C ASN A 145 10.61 -4.16 -0.13
N GLY A 146 11.23 -3.25 0.64
CA GLY A 146 10.72 -1.92 0.89
C GLY A 146 11.61 -1.18 1.88
N LEU A 147 11.23 0.06 2.17
CA LEU A 147 11.91 0.98 3.07
C LEU A 147 10.92 1.47 4.12
N VAL A 148 11.27 1.25 5.37
CA VAL A 148 10.51 1.64 6.56
C VAL A 148 11.20 2.82 7.22
N PHE A 149 10.45 3.89 7.47
CA PHE A 149 10.91 5.03 8.24
C PHE A 149 10.07 5.22 9.52
N ARG A 150 10.71 5.70 10.58
CA ARG A 150 10.08 6.01 11.88
C ARG A 150 10.09 7.50 12.21
N SER A 151 10.79 8.29 11.41
CA SER A 151 10.94 9.73 11.60
C SER A 151 11.09 10.45 10.26
N SER A 152 10.89 11.78 10.28
CA SER A 152 11.17 12.65 9.14
C SER A 152 12.64 12.57 8.68
N MET A 153 13.57 12.37 9.62
CA MET A 153 14.99 12.20 9.32
C MET A 153 15.27 10.90 8.56
N GLU A 154 14.67 9.77 8.97
CA GLU A 154 14.80 8.49 8.26
C GLU A 154 14.14 8.55 6.88
N LEU A 155 12.96 9.18 6.78
CA LEU A 155 12.29 9.42 5.50
C LEU A 155 13.22 10.14 4.52
N ARG A 156 13.84 11.24 4.97
CA ARG A 156 14.81 12.01 4.19
C ARG A 156 16.01 11.16 3.77
N ALA A 157 16.60 10.41 4.70
CA ALA A 157 17.76 9.56 4.42
C ALA A 157 17.44 8.48 3.36
N HIS A 158 16.29 7.81 3.49
CA HIS A 158 15.85 6.81 2.52
C HIS A 158 15.59 7.42 1.14
N LEU A 159 14.90 8.56 1.08
CA LEU A 159 14.58 9.21 -0.17
C LEU A 159 15.85 9.68 -0.91
N LEU A 160 16.79 10.29 -0.19
CA LEU A 160 18.09 10.69 -0.76
C LEU A 160 18.89 9.48 -1.26
N ARG A 161 18.88 8.36 -0.52
CA ARG A 161 19.56 7.13 -0.94
C ARG A 161 18.94 6.52 -2.19
N VAL A 162 17.62 6.47 -2.28
CA VAL A 162 16.91 5.99 -3.48
C VAL A 162 17.26 6.85 -4.69
N LEU A 163 17.28 8.18 -4.52
CA LEU A 163 17.64 9.11 -5.58
C LEU A 163 19.12 9.00 -5.98
N ALA A 164 20.03 8.77 -5.04
CA ALA A 164 21.46 8.63 -5.32
C ALA A 164 21.82 7.29 -5.99
N TYR A 165 21.09 6.22 -5.65
CA TYR A 165 21.37 4.86 -6.12
C TYR A 165 20.12 4.19 -6.73
N PRO A 166 19.62 4.69 -7.88
CA PRO A 166 18.39 4.20 -8.51
C PRO A 166 18.45 2.71 -8.87
N GLU A 167 19.63 2.20 -9.21
CA GLU A 167 19.85 0.77 -9.48
C GLU A 167 19.71 -0.12 -8.24
N ALA A 168 20.18 0.34 -7.07
CA ALA A 168 19.98 -0.38 -5.81
C ALA A 168 18.51 -0.34 -5.39
N ALA A 169 17.86 0.82 -5.57
CA ALA A 169 16.43 1.00 -5.41
C ALA A 169 15.62 0.03 -6.30
N ARG A 170 15.95 -0.09 -7.58
CA ARG A 170 15.31 -1.03 -8.51
C ARG A 170 15.37 -2.47 -8.00
N LYS A 171 16.52 -2.92 -7.48
CA LYS A 171 16.67 -4.28 -6.91
C LYS A 171 15.71 -4.55 -5.73
N ILE A 172 15.44 -3.55 -4.90
CA ILE A 172 14.44 -3.65 -3.82
C ILE A 172 13.04 -3.82 -4.42
N ALA A 173 12.71 -3.04 -5.44
CA ALA A 173 11.41 -3.13 -6.12
C ALA A 173 11.21 -4.46 -6.86
N ASP A 174 12.26 -4.98 -7.50
CA ASP A 174 12.27 -6.31 -8.14
C ASP A 174 12.01 -7.42 -7.11
N ALA A 175 12.69 -7.37 -5.96
CA ALA A 175 12.49 -8.34 -4.88
C ALA A 175 11.09 -8.25 -4.26
N ALA A 176 10.52 -7.04 -4.16
CA ALA A 176 9.14 -6.84 -3.70
C ALA A 176 8.13 -7.43 -4.68
N ARG A 177 8.31 -7.20 -5.99
CA ARG A 177 7.47 -7.80 -7.03
C ARG A 177 7.58 -9.32 -7.04
N LEU A 178 8.80 -9.86 -6.90
CA LEU A 178 9.05 -11.29 -6.83
C LEU A 178 8.30 -11.93 -5.64
N TYR A 179 8.35 -11.30 -4.47
CA TYR A 179 7.57 -11.73 -3.31
C TYR A 179 6.06 -11.78 -3.61
N VAL A 180 5.50 -10.74 -4.22
CA VAL A 180 4.06 -10.73 -4.56
C VAL A 180 3.71 -11.83 -5.56
N MET A 181 4.55 -11.99 -6.59
CA MET A 181 4.39 -13.04 -7.59
C MET A 181 4.38 -14.44 -6.98
N GLN A 182 5.22 -14.68 -5.96
CA GLN A 182 5.37 -16.00 -5.33
C GLN A 182 4.34 -16.28 -4.23
N GLU A 183 3.92 -15.25 -3.48
CA GLU A 183 3.22 -15.47 -2.19
C GLU A 183 1.85 -14.79 -2.12
N ARG A 184 1.57 -13.81 -3.00
CA ARG A 184 0.42 -12.89 -2.85
C ARG A 184 -0.48 -12.83 -4.06
N MET A 185 -0.44 -13.83 -4.94
CA MET A 185 -1.40 -13.97 -6.05
C MET A 185 -2.70 -14.61 -5.56
N LEU A 186 -3.84 -14.09 -6.01
CA LEU A 186 -5.16 -14.64 -5.65
C LEU A 186 -5.30 -16.09 -6.14
N ALA A 187 -4.69 -16.42 -7.28
CA ALA A 187 -4.69 -17.76 -7.86
C ALA A 187 -4.29 -18.85 -6.84
N TYR A 188 -3.37 -18.54 -5.92
CA TYR A 188 -2.91 -19.49 -4.89
C TYR A 188 -3.91 -19.68 -3.75
N GLN A 189 -4.84 -18.74 -3.58
CA GLN A 189 -5.86 -18.79 -2.53
C GLN A 189 -7.20 -19.33 -3.03
N THR A 190 -7.39 -19.49 -4.34
CA THR A 190 -8.68 -19.84 -4.95
C THR A 190 -9.24 -21.16 -4.42
N ILE A 191 -8.42 -22.20 -4.32
CA ILE A 191 -8.86 -23.53 -3.87
C ILE A 191 -9.35 -23.47 -2.42
N GLU A 192 -8.54 -22.88 -1.53
CA GLU A 192 -8.87 -22.77 -0.10
C GLU A 192 -10.12 -21.91 0.13
N ARG A 193 -10.25 -20.79 -0.60
CA ARG A 193 -11.44 -19.92 -0.54
C ARG A 193 -12.70 -20.66 -0.99
N ILE A 194 -12.65 -21.38 -2.11
CA ILE A 194 -13.78 -22.18 -2.60
C ILE A 194 -14.15 -23.26 -1.60
N ALA A 195 -13.16 -23.99 -1.06
CA ALA A 195 -13.38 -25.01 -0.05
C ALA A 195 -14.08 -24.45 1.19
N TRP A 196 -13.64 -23.28 1.66
CA TRP A 196 -14.28 -22.57 2.78
C TRP A 196 -15.74 -22.23 2.48
N TYR A 197 -16.03 -21.58 1.34
CA TYR A 197 -17.38 -21.22 0.94
C TYR A 197 -18.30 -22.44 0.78
N ARG A 198 -17.79 -23.53 0.19
CA ARG A 198 -18.54 -24.80 0.09
C ARG A 198 -18.85 -25.35 1.48
N SER A 199 -17.88 -25.35 2.40
CA SER A 199 -18.13 -25.83 3.77
C SER A 199 -19.20 -24.99 4.50
N LEU A 200 -19.27 -23.68 4.24
CA LEU A 200 -20.31 -22.82 4.82
C LEU A 200 -21.68 -23.19 4.25
N TRP A 201 -21.75 -23.45 2.94
CA TRP A 201 -22.99 -23.86 2.28
C TRP A 201 -23.49 -25.22 2.76
N ASP A 202 -22.58 -26.19 2.91
CA ASP A 202 -22.89 -27.54 3.39
C ASP A 202 -23.39 -27.51 4.83
N ARG A 203 -22.86 -26.60 5.67
CA ARG A 203 -23.22 -26.44 7.08
C ARG A 203 -24.30 -25.38 7.33
N ARG A 204 -24.92 -24.82 6.29
CA ARG A 204 -25.81 -23.64 6.40
C ARG A 204 -26.92 -23.78 7.46
N GLU A 205 -27.52 -24.95 7.62
CA GLU A 205 -28.59 -25.18 8.61
C GLU A 205 -28.08 -25.05 10.05
N ALA A 206 -26.94 -25.65 10.34
CA ALA A 206 -26.28 -25.55 11.64
C ALA A 206 -25.83 -24.10 11.90
N LEU A 207 -25.28 -23.44 10.88
CA LEU A 207 -24.86 -22.03 10.96
C LEU A 207 -26.04 -21.09 11.23
N ASN A 208 -27.18 -21.30 10.58
CA ASN A 208 -28.40 -20.52 10.78
C ASN A 208 -28.96 -20.72 12.18
N THR A 209 -28.97 -21.96 12.69
CA THR A 209 -29.35 -22.25 14.08
C THR A 209 -28.44 -21.52 15.07
N ALA A 210 -27.13 -21.58 14.85
CA ALA A 210 -26.16 -20.89 15.70
C ALA A 210 -26.29 -19.35 15.61
N LEU A 211 -26.61 -18.81 14.44
CA LEU A 211 -26.87 -17.38 14.25
C LEU A 211 -28.12 -16.93 15.00
N ARG A 212 -29.22 -17.69 14.92
CA ARG A 212 -30.47 -17.44 15.68
C ARG A 212 -30.21 -17.43 17.18
N ALA A 213 -29.42 -18.37 17.69
CA ALA A 213 -29.08 -18.42 19.10
C ALA A 213 -28.25 -17.20 19.55
N ARG A 214 -27.32 -16.73 18.72
CA ARG A 214 -26.50 -15.54 19.02
C ARG A 214 -27.28 -14.23 18.89
N VAL A 215 -28.14 -14.11 17.89
CA VAL A 215 -28.83 -12.85 17.54
C VAL A 215 -30.30 -13.13 17.19
N PRO A 216 -31.15 -13.46 18.18
CA PRO A 216 -32.54 -13.84 17.94
C PRO A 216 -33.39 -12.71 17.33
N THR A 217 -33.03 -11.46 17.60
CA THR A 217 -33.71 -10.26 17.09
C THR A 217 -33.69 -10.12 15.56
N LEU A 218 -32.76 -10.80 14.86
CA LEU A 218 -32.73 -10.82 13.39
C LEU A 218 -33.85 -11.68 12.77
N PHE A 219 -34.58 -12.47 13.58
CA PHE A 219 -35.53 -13.47 13.12
C PHE A 219 -36.94 -13.27 13.65
N THR A 220 -37.17 -12.20 14.42
CA THR A 220 -38.48 -11.80 14.93
C THR A 220 -38.91 -10.52 14.22
N SER A 221 -39.84 -10.65 13.28
CA SER A 221 -40.63 -9.54 12.74
C SER A 221 -41.94 -9.39 13.51
#